data_AF-A0A6P3RE59-F1
#
_entry.id   AF-A0A6P3RE59-F1
#
_cell.length_a   1.000
_cell.length_b   1.000
_cell.length_c   1.000
_cell.angle_alpha   90.00
_cell.angle_beta   90.00
_cell.angle_gamma   90.00
#
_symmetry.space_group_name_H-M   'P 1'
#
loop_
_entity.id
_entity.type
_entity.pdbx_description
1 polymer ?
#
loop_
_entity_poly.entity_id
_entity_poly.type
_entity_poly.pdbx_seq_one_letter_code
_entity_poly.pdbx_strand_id
1 'polypeptide(L)'
;MLPDCLSAEGEHRCRRLLAPATARLRAWPAAAAVLVPLCSVRGVPALLYTLRSSRLAGRHKGDVSFPGGKRDPADQDVVHTALRETHEELGLVVPEDHVWGILQPVYDQNKTTIAPVLAGVGPLDPQSLKPNPEEVTSVRRTARRTASSEPNQAELSEQSRLPPRSPSVPSVMPPCPNSLGAAPSSPVCGAFSELPPHV
;
A
#
# COMPACT_ATOMS: atom_id res chain seq x y z
N MET A 1 -10.24 -19.07 -11.90
CA MET A 1 -9.70 -19.03 -10.53
C MET A 1 -8.59 -18.00 -10.53
N LEU A 2 -8.81 -16.81 -9.98
CA LEU A 2 -7.72 -15.83 -9.81
C LEU A 2 -6.71 -16.43 -8.81
N PRO A 3 -5.40 -16.36 -9.06
CA PRO A 3 -4.42 -16.72 -8.06
C PRO A 3 -4.60 -15.79 -6.87
N ASP A 4 -5.12 -16.33 -5.78
CA ASP A 4 -5.29 -15.60 -4.56
C ASP A 4 -3.90 -15.39 -3.96
N CYS A 5 -3.37 -14.18 -4.06
CA CYS A 5 -2.09 -13.85 -3.41
C CYS A 5 -2.18 -13.91 -1.89
N LEU A 6 -3.39 -14.01 -1.34
CA LEU A 6 -3.66 -14.28 0.08
C LEU A 6 -3.88 -15.78 0.36
N SER A 7 -3.70 -16.64 -0.64
CA SER A 7 -3.76 -18.10 -0.43
C SER A 7 -2.60 -18.57 0.44
N ALA A 8 -2.82 -19.70 1.13
CA ALA A 8 -1.77 -20.39 1.88
C ALA A 8 -0.54 -20.73 1.01
N GLU A 9 -0.73 -20.99 -0.29
CA GLU A 9 0.39 -21.23 -1.20
C GLU A 9 1.19 -19.94 -1.47
N GLY A 10 0.50 -18.81 -1.68
CA GLY A 10 1.11 -17.49 -1.85
C GLY A 10 1.91 -17.09 -0.61
N GLU A 11 1.30 -17.22 0.57
CA GLU A 11 1.97 -16.99 1.84
C GLU A 11 3.22 -17.86 1.99
N HIS A 12 3.10 -19.17 1.80
CA HIS A 12 4.21 -20.10 1.97
C HIS A 12 5.36 -19.80 0.99
N ARG A 13 5.03 -19.42 -0.24
CA ARG A 13 5.99 -18.98 -1.26
C ARG A 13 6.73 -17.72 -0.82
N CYS A 14 6.01 -16.68 -0.39
CA CYS A 14 6.59 -15.44 0.12
C CYS A 14 7.52 -15.69 1.30
N ARG A 15 7.06 -16.46 2.30
CA ARG A 15 7.86 -16.82 3.47
C ARG A 15 9.16 -17.51 3.09
N ARG A 16 9.09 -18.49 2.18
CA ARG A 16 10.29 -19.22 1.72
C ARG A 16 11.27 -18.30 0.98
N LEU A 17 10.78 -17.42 0.11
CA LEU A 17 11.63 -16.50 -0.66
C LEU A 17 12.25 -15.41 0.21
N LEU A 18 11.49 -14.91 1.20
CA LEU A 18 11.93 -13.81 2.06
C LEU A 18 12.68 -14.28 3.32
N ALA A 19 12.63 -15.57 3.69
CA ALA A 19 13.24 -16.08 4.92
C ALA A 19 14.73 -15.68 5.09
N PRO A 20 15.62 -15.84 4.09
CA PRO A 20 17.03 -15.46 4.24
C PRO A 20 17.22 -13.96 4.48
N ALA A 21 16.49 -13.12 3.74
CA ALA A 21 16.54 -11.67 3.89
C ALA A 21 15.95 -11.24 5.25
N THR A 22 14.82 -11.83 5.64
CA THR A 22 14.09 -11.51 6.87
C THR A 22 14.94 -11.75 8.11
N ALA A 23 15.63 -12.89 8.19
CA ALA A 23 16.52 -13.19 9.32
C ALA A 23 17.62 -12.13 9.49
N ARG A 24 18.19 -11.63 8.38
CA ARG A 24 19.19 -10.57 8.40
C ARG A 24 18.61 -9.19 8.69
N LEU A 25 17.42 -8.90 8.15
CA LEU A 25 16.83 -7.57 8.15
C LEU A 25 16.04 -7.25 9.42
N ARG A 26 15.65 -8.24 10.23
CA ARG A 26 14.98 -7.97 11.52
C ARG A 26 15.78 -7.03 12.40
N ALA A 27 17.06 -7.34 12.60
CA ALA A 27 17.98 -6.53 13.39
C ALA A 27 18.60 -5.35 12.61
N TRP A 28 18.16 -5.08 11.37
CA TRP A 28 18.72 -4.01 10.56
C TRP A 28 18.47 -2.65 11.24
N PRO A 29 19.45 -1.74 11.29
CA PRO A 29 19.31 -0.44 11.94
C PRO A 29 18.54 0.55 11.06
N ALA A 30 17.31 0.20 10.66
CA ALA A 30 16.42 1.13 9.98
C ALA A 30 15.96 2.22 10.97
N ALA A 31 15.90 3.45 10.50
CA ALA A 31 15.40 4.58 11.27
C ALA A 31 13.86 4.59 11.37
N ALA A 32 13.20 3.87 10.45
CA ALA A 32 11.75 3.73 10.39
C ALA A 32 11.36 2.37 9.80
N ALA A 33 10.13 1.94 10.07
CA ALA A 33 9.55 0.75 9.46
C ALA A 33 8.10 1.02 9.05
N VAL A 34 7.68 0.37 7.98
CA VAL A 34 6.29 0.42 7.49
C VAL A 34 5.74 -0.97 7.30
N LEU A 35 4.47 -1.16 7.61
CA LEU A 35 3.77 -2.39 7.30
C LEU A 35 3.25 -2.31 5.86
N VAL A 36 3.48 -3.35 5.07
CA VAL A 36 2.84 -3.55 3.78
C VAL A 36 1.74 -4.60 3.94
N PRO A 37 0.50 -4.18 4.28
CA PRO A 37 -0.58 -5.09 4.59
C PRO A 37 -1.26 -5.60 3.32
N LEU A 38 -1.12 -6.89 3.04
CA LEU A 38 -1.91 -7.62 2.06
C LEU A 38 -3.23 -8.06 2.71
N CYS A 39 -4.36 -7.50 2.25
CA CYS A 39 -5.68 -7.80 2.78
C CYS A 39 -6.68 -8.13 1.68
N SER A 40 -7.85 -8.67 2.03
CA SER A 40 -8.99 -8.75 1.12
C SER A 40 -10.12 -7.87 1.59
N VAL A 41 -10.65 -7.04 0.70
CA VAL A 41 -11.83 -6.21 0.98
C VAL A 41 -12.94 -6.67 0.08
N ARG A 42 -14.03 -7.19 0.68
CA ARG A 42 -15.16 -7.80 -0.06
C ARG A 42 -14.68 -8.90 -1.03
N GLY A 43 -13.74 -9.73 -0.59
CA GLY A 43 -13.19 -10.84 -1.39
C GLY A 43 -12.19 -10.42 -2.47
N VAL A 44 -11.84 -9.14 -2.58
CA VAL A 44 -10.87 -8.64 -3.57
C VAL A 44 -9.54 -8.33 -2.88
N PRO A 45 -8.40 -8.88 -3.36
CA PRO A 45 -7.09 -8.54 -2.83
C PRO A 45 -6.76 -7.06 -2.95
N ALA A 46 -6.24 -6.48 -1.88
CA ALA A 46 -5.93 -5.08 -1.76
C ALA A 46 -4.71 -4.84 -0.86
N LEU A 47 -4.12 -3.65 -1.04
CA LEU A 47 -3.15 -3.07 -0.13
C LEU A 47 -3.80 -1.90 0.61
N LEU A 48 -3.49 -1.77 1.90
CA LEU A 48 -3.93 -0.64 2.73
C LEU A 48 -2.88 0.47 2.73
N TYR A 49 -3.33 1.71 2.52
CA TYR A 49 -2.50 2.90 2.57
C TYR A 49 -3.12 3.92 3.52
N THR A 50 -2.28 4.71 4.17
CA THR A 50 -2.66 5.87 4.97
C THR A 50 -2.42 7.15 4.18
N LEU A 51 -3.32 8.11 4.36
CA LEU A 51 -3.12 9.50 3.94
C LEU A 51 -2.71 10.29 5.17
N ARG A 52 -1.46 10.76 5.23
CA ARG A 52 -0.96 11.50 6.39
C ARG A 52 -1.79 12.75 6.68
N SER A 53 -2.03 13.02 7.96
CA SER A 53 -2.79 14.17 8.45
C SER A 53 -2.22 15.49 7.93
N SER A 54 -3.07 16.38 7.45
CA SER A 54 -2.69 17.75 7.09
C SER A 54 -2.34 18.61 8.31
N ARG A 55 -2.69 18.13 9.52
CA ARG A 55 -2.42 18.78 10.82
C ARG A 55 -1.00 18.54 11.32
N LEU A 56 -0.30 17.50 10.87
CA LEU A 56 1.09 17.26 11.25
C LEU A 56 2.01 18.34 10.71
N ALA A 57 2.85 18.94 11.56
CA ALA A 57 3.89 19.87 11.12
C ALA A 57 4.94 19.12 10.27
N GLY A 58 5.18 19.57 9.03
CA GLY A 58 6.20 18.96 8.16
C GLY A 58 5.87 18.99 6.67
N ARG A 59 6.80 18.48 5.85
CA ARG A 59 6.72 18.44 4.38
C ARG A 59 5.87 17.30 3.80
N HIS A 60 5.44 16.34 4.63
CA HIS A 60 4.75 15.11 4.22
C HIS A 60 3.22 15.16 4.37
N LYS A 61 2.64 16.37 4.27
CA LYS A 61 1.20 16.57 4.42
C LYS A 61 0.46 16.03 3.20
N GLY A 62 -0.51 15.15 3.40
CA GLY A 62 -1.30 14.57 2.31
C GLY A 62 -0.55 13.52 1.48
N ASP A 63 0.60 13.05 1.96
CA ASP A 63 1.34 11.94 1.36
C ASP A 63 0.58 10.61 1.52
N VAL A 64 0.60 9.80 0.47
CA VAL A 64 0.11 8.41 0.52
C VAL A 64 1.26 7.50 0.90
N SER A 65 1.17 6.88 2.06
CA SER A 65 2.17 5.97 2.60
C SER A 65 1.53 4.68 3.07
N PHE A 66 2.37 3.66 3.24
CA PHE A 66 2.01 2.53 4.08
C PHE A 66 1.95 2.97 5.56
N PRO A 67 1.12 2.31 6.40
CA PRO A 67 1.11 2.59 7.82
C PRO A 67 2.47 2.28 8.44
N GLY A 68 2.94 3.14 9.33
CA GLY A 68 4.27 3.01 9.90
C GLY A 68 4.92 4.33 10.25
N GLY A 69 6.09 4.23 10.89
CA GLY A 69 6.74 5.40 11.47
C GLY A 69 8.16 5.13 11.93
N LYS A 70 8.66 6.02 12.78
CA LYS A 70 10.03 5.98 13.27
C LYS A 70 10.19 4.84 14.25
N ARG A 71 11.38 4.25 14.27
CA ARG A 71 11.75 3.29 15.30
C ARG A 71 11.85 3.98 16.67
N ASP A 72 11.17 3.43 17.66
CA ASP A 72 11.32 3.79 19.06
C ASP A 72 12.45 2.98 19.72
N PRO A 73 13.21 3.52 20.69
CA PRO A 73 14.20 2.76 21.46
C PRO A 73 13.65 1.50 22.14
N ALA A 74 12.36 1.45 22.47
CA ALA A 74 11.69 0.28 23.04
C ALA A 74 11.35 -0.79 21.98
N ASP A 75 11.44 -0.47 20.68
CA ASP A 75 11.16 -1.42 19.62
C ASP A 75 12.29 -2.47 19.50
N GLN A 76 11.90 -3.73 19.70
CA GLN A 76 12.81 -4.88 19.65
C GLN A 76 13.47 -5.01 18.27
N ASP A 77 12.69 -4.83 17.22
CA ASP A 77 13.12 -4.93 15.82
C ASP A 77 12.22 -4.10 14.89
N VAL A 78 12.52 -4.14 13.59
CA VAL A 78 11.73 -3.42 12.56
C VAL A 78 10.31 -3.96 12.41
N VAL A 79 10.06 -5.22 12.78
CA VAL A 79 8.72 -5.83 12.75
C VAL A 79 7.88 -5.23 13.86
N HIS A 80 8.41 -5.19 15.08
CA HIS A 80 7.77 -4.56 16.22
C HIS A 80 7.42 -3.09 15.93
N THR A 81 8.36 -2.35 15.32
CA THR A 81 8.15 -0.96 14.90
C THR A 81 6.93 -0.85 13.95
N ALA A 82 6.91 -1.63 12.87
CA ALA A 82 5.84 -1.55 11.86
C ALA A 82 4.46 -1.94 12.44
N LEU A 83 4.41 -2.96 13.30
CA LEU A 83 3.18 -3.43 13.93
C LEU A 83 2.63 -2.42 14.96
N ARG A 84 3.50 -1.87 15.82
CA ARG A 84 3.14 -0.84 16.81
C ARG A 84 2.56 0.39 16.12
N GLU A 85 3.28 0.94 15.16
CA GLU A 85 2.85 2.13 14.41
C GLU A 85 1.54 1.88 13.65
N THR A 86 1.37 0.70 13.03
CA THR A 86 0.11 0.35 12.37
C THR A 86 -1.07 0.32 13.34
N HIS A 87 -0.86 -0.20 14.55
CA HIS A 87 -1.88 -0.20 15.58
C HIS A 87 -2.20 1.22 16.09
N GLU A 88 -1.19 2.07 16.29
CA GLU A 88 -1.37 3.46 16.71
C GLU A 88 -2.09 4.30 15.64
N GLU A 89 -1.72 4.16 14.38
CA GLU A 89 -2.28 4.93 13.27
C GLU A 89 -3.68 4.48 12.87
N LEU A 90 -3.96 3.17 12.91
CA LEU A 90 -5.18 2.58 12.31
C LEU A 90 -6.05 1.77 13.28
N GLY A 91 -5.59 1.53 14.51
CA GLY A 91 -6.23 0.58 15.43
C GLY A 91 -6.19 -0.87 14.92
N LEU A 92 -5.36 -1.16 13.91
CA LEU A 92 -5.28 -2.47 13.27
C LEU A 92 -4.25 -3.33 13.99
N VAL A 93 -4.72 -4.42 14.62
CA VAL A 93 -3.85 -5.42 15.25
C VAL A 93 -3.52 -6.48 14.22
N VAL A 94 -2.22 -6.61 13.89
CA VAL A 94 -1.70 -7.68 13.03
C VAL A 94 -0.80 -8.56 13.87
N PRO A 95 -1.14 -9.85 14.05
CA PRO A 95 -0.29 -10.80 14.75
C PRO A 95 1.09 -10.95 14.09
N GLU A 96 2.14 -11.18 14.88
CA GLU A 96 3.50 -11.33 14.32
C GLU A 96 3.63 -12.58 13.45
N ASP A 97 2.88 -13.65 13.75
CA ASP A 97 2.77 -14.86 12.95
C ASP A 97 1.99 -14.65 11.64
N HIS A 98 1.48 -13.46 11.37
CA HIS A 98 0.95 -13.07 10.06
C HIS A 98 1.99 -12.32 9.20
N VAL A 99 3.18 -12.03 9.75
CA VAL A 99 4.28 -11.45 8.99
C VAL A 99 4.86 -12.52 8.06
N TRP A 100 4.99 -12.16 6.79
CA TRP A 100 5.50 -13.04 5.74
C TRP A 100 6.99 -12.83 5.50
N GLY A 101 7.48 -11.61 5.75
CA GLY A 101 8.91 -11.31 5.68
C GLY A 101 9.21 -9.82 5.61
N ILE A 102 10.50 -9.49 5.57
CA ILE A 102 10.99 -8.13 5.41
C ILE A 102 11.56 -7.98 4.00
N LEU A 103 11.16 -6.91 3.33
CA LEU A 103 11.63 -6.59 1.98
C LEU A 103 12.89 -5.73 2.03
N GLN A 104 13.51 -5.55 0.86
CA GLN A 104 14.72 -4.74 0.75
C GLN A 104 14.47 -3.32 1.30
N PRO A 105 15.27 -2.85 2.28
CA PRO A 105 15.13 -1.49 2.80
C PRO A 105 15.31 -0.45 1.70
N VAL A 106 14.54 0.62 1.80
CA VAL A 106 14.60 1.76 0.88
C VAL A 106 14.98 3.03 1.63
N TYR A 107 15.31 4.07 0.88
CA TYR A 107 15.59 5.40 1.43
C TYR A 107 14.48 6.35 1.03
N ASP A 108 13.98 7.14 1.98
CA ASP A 108 13.11 8.28 1.64
C ASP A 108 13.89 9.43 1.00
N GLN A 109 13.17 10.49 0.65
CA GLN A 109 13.75 11.71 0.06
C GLN A 109 14.78 12.39 0.99
N ASN A 110 14.72 12.12 2.29
CA ASN A 110 15.62 12.64 3.32
C ASN A 110 16.77 11.66 3.63
N LYS A 111 16.92 10.59 2.84
CA LYS A 111 17.90 9.50 3.06
C LYS A 111 17.69 8.73 4.38
N THR A 112 16.48 8.81 4.95
CA THR A 112 16.06 7.97 6.07
C THR A 112 15.89 6.54 5.59
N THR A 113 16.50 5.57 6.27
CA THR A 113 16.32 4.15 5.94
C THR A 113 14.98 3.65 6.47
N ILE A 114 14.18 3.06 5.58
CA ILE A 114 12.86 2.50 5.87
C ILE A 114 12.87 0.99 5.60
N ALA A 115 12.46 0.20 6.58
CA ALA A 115 12.25 -1.24 6.43
C ALA A 115 10.78 -1.56 6.10
N PRO A 116 10.47 -2.13 4.92
CA PRO A 116 9.11 -2.58 4.60
C PRO A 116 8.86 -4.00 5.11
N VAL A 117 7.83 -4.16 5.94
CA VAL A 117 7.43 -5.44 6.56
C VAL A 117 6.17 -5.95 5.88
N LEU A 118 6.25 -7.07 5.16
CA LEU A 118 5.11 -7.67 4.47
C LEU A 118 4.30 -8.55 5.41
N ALA A 119 2.99 -8.34 5.47
CA ALA A 119 2.10 -9.15 6.31
C ALA A 119 0.76 -9.45 5.63
N GLY A 120 0.24 -10.65 5.88
CA GLY A 120 -1.10 -11.06 5.49
C GLY A 120 -2.12 -10.66 6.56
N VAL A 121 -2.94 -9.65 6.28
CA VAL A 121 -3.99 -9.18 7.21
C VAL A 121 -5.27 -10.03 7.08
N GLY A 122 -5.48 -10.64 5.91
CA GLY A 122 -6.70 -11.41 5.63
C GLY A 122 -7.91 -10.52 5.30
N PRO A 123 -9.14 -11.02 5.48
CA PRO A 123 -10.36 -10.25 5.25
C PRO A 123 -10.43 -9.03 6.17
N LEU A 124 -10.48 -7.84 5.58
CA LEU A 124 -10.52 -6.58 6.29
C LEU A 124 -11.83 -5.85 6.01
N ASP A 125 -12.57 -5.54 7.07
CA ASP A 125 -13.68 -4.60 7.01
C ASP A 125 -13.15 -3.17 7.26
N PRO A 126 -13.20 -2.25 6.27
CA PRO A 126 -12.74 -0.88 6.47
C PRO A 126 -13.45 -0.14 7.60
N GLN A 127 -14.67 -0.54 7.98
CA GLN A 127 -15.40 0.07 9.10
C GLN A 127 -14.83 -0.31 10.48
N SER A 128 -14.05 -1.38 10.56
CA SER A 128 -13.39 -1.82 11.80
C SER A 128 -12.14 -0.99 12.14
N LEU A 129 -11.58 -0.27 11.17
CA LEU A 129 -10.41 0.58 11.36
C LEU A 129 -10.76 1.81 12.20
N LYS A 130 -9.81 2.24 13.01
CA LYS A 130 -9.91 3.44 13.87
C LYS A 130 -8.74 4.38 13.56
N PRO A 131 -8.77 5.12 12.43
CA PRO A 131 -7.68 6.02 12.08
C PRO A 131 -7.50 7.09 13.15
N ASN A 132 -6.27 7.28 13.62
CA ASN A 132 -5.94 8.37 14.52
C ASN A 132 -5.99 9.70 13.74
N PRO A 133 -6.92 10.64 14.05
CA PRO A 133 -7.09 11.86 13.27
C PRO A 133 -5.90 12.83 13.36
N GLU A 134 -5.05 12.68 14.38
CA GLU A 134 -3.83 13.47 14.50
C GLU A 134 -2.80 13.07 13.43
N GLU A 135 -2.81 11.82 12.95
CA GLU A 135 -1.77 11.26 12.09
C GLU A 135 -2.28 10.80 10.72
N VAL A 136 -3.54 10.37 10.63
CA VAL A 136 -4.17 9.83 9.43
C VAL A 136 -5.45 10.60 9.08
N THR A 137 -5.46 11.23 7.91
CA THR A 137 -6.65 11.88 7.35
C THR A 137 -7.64 10.87 6.80
N SER A 138 -7.15 9.81 6.14
CA SER A 138 -7.99 8.83 5.43
C SER A 138 -7.23 7.55 5.13
N VAL A 139 -7.97 6.46 4.95
CA VAL A 139 -7.43 5.16 4.54
C VAL A 139 -7.80 4.92 3.07
N ARG A 140 -6.81 4.54 2.26
CA ARG A 140 -7.02 4.19 0.84
C ARG A 140 -6.72 2.73 0.60
N ARG A 141 -7.37 2.16 -0.41
CA ARG A 141 -7.15 0.80 -0.90
C ARG A 141 -6.83 0.84 -2.39
N THR A 142 -5.84 0.07 -2.82
CA THR A 142 -5.63 -0.20 -4.24
C THR A 142 -5.97 -1.65 -4.49
N ALA A 143 -6.81 -1.90 -5.50
CA ALA A 143 -6.99 -3.26 -6.00
C ALA A 143 -5.75 -3.58 -6.84
N ARG A 144 -5.05 -4.67 -6.51
CA ARG A 144 -3.98 -5.16 -7.35
C ARG A 144 -4.62 -5.76 -8.61
N ARG A 145 -4.58 -5.02 -9.74
CA ARG A 145 -5.02 -5.58 -11.02
C ARG A 145 -4.05 -6.71 -11.39
N THR A 146 -4.55 -7.94 -11.46
CA THR A 146 -3.83 -9.03 -12.10
C THR A 146 -3.67 -8.67 -13.58
N ALA A 147 -2.45 -8.75 -14.11
CA ALA A 147 -2.09 -8.33 -15.47
C ALA A 147 -2.73 -9.17 -16.61
N SER A 148 -3.85 -9.83 -16.37
CA SER A 148 -4.49 -10.77 -17.29
C SER A 148 -6.00 -10.53 -17.42
N SER A 149 -6.38 -9.31 -17.81
CA SER A 149 -7.63 -9.08 -18.55
C SER A 149 -7.54 -7.74 -19.26
N GLU A 150 -7.49 -7.76 -20.59
CA GLU A 150 -7.75 -6.56 -21.39
C GLU A 150 -9.15 -6.01 -21.04
N PRO A 151 -9.33 -4.69 -20.95
CA PRO A 151 -10.63 -4.11 -20.64
C PRO A 151 -11.61 -4.41 -21.79
N ASN A 152 -12.64 -5.21 -21.51
CA ASN A 152 -13.74 -5.44 -22.45
C ASN A 152 -14.54 -4.13 -22.58
N GLN A 153 -14.67 -3.62 -23.80
CA GLN A 153 -15.25 -2.30 -24.12
C GLN A 153 -16.76 -2.15 -23.81
N ALA A 154 -17.39 -3.15 -23.18
CA ALA A 154 -18.82 -3.16 -22.92
C ALA A 154 -19.25 -2.31 -21.71
N GLU A 155 -18.42 -2.17 -20.67
CA GLU A 155 -18.80 -1.43 -19.44
C GLU A 155 -18.74 0.10 -19.58
N LEU A 156 -18.19 0.64 -20.67
CA LEU A 156 -18.11 2.08 -20.90
C LEU A 156 -19.35 2.68 -21.61
N SER A 157 -20.34 1.87 -21.98
CA SER A 157 -21.42 2.29 -22.89
C SER A 157 -22.72 2.73 -22.22
N GLU A 158 -22.92 2.52 -20.91
CA GLU A 158 -24.17 2.93 -20.23
C GLU A 158 -24.20 4.40 -19.76
N GLN A 159 -23.06 5.11 -19.70
CA GLN A 159 -23.03 6.49 -19.16
C GLN A 159 -23.25 7.62 -20.17
N SER A 160 -23.43 7.37 -21.47
CA SER A 160 -23.49 8.46 -22.46
C SER A 160 -24.66 8.34 -23.45
N ARG A 161 -25.88 8.59 -22.97
CA ARG A 161 -26.96 9.08 -23.85
C ARG A 161 -26.94 10.61 -23.85
N LEU A 162 -26.50 11.22 -24.96
CA LEU A 162 -26.98 12.49 -25.53
C LEU A 162 -26.39 12.66 -26.96
N PRO A 163 -27.09 13.28 -27.93
CA PRO A 163 -26.87 13.09 -29.37
C PRO A 163 -25.84 14.07 -29.99
N PRO A 164 -25.38 13.79 -31.23
CA PRO A 164 -24.16 14.39 -31.80
C PRO A 164 -24.42 15.60 -32.72
N ARG A 165 -23.43 16.48 -32.86
CA ARG A 165 -23.20 17.26 -34.10
C ARG A 165 -21.70 17.33 -34.45
N SER A 166 -21.47 17.31 -35.75
CA SER A 166 -20.27 16.99 -36.54
C SER A 166 -19.51 18.26 -37.02
N PRO A 167 -18.56 18.21 -37.99
CA PRO A 167 -17.12 18.10 -37.72
C PRO A 167 -16.27 19.20 -38.41
N SER A 168 -15.14 19.59 -37.80
CA SER A 168 -14.00 20.19 -38.53
C SER A 168 -12.70 20.21 -37.70
N VAL A 169 -11.79 19.31 -38.13
CA VAL A 169 -10.30 19.22 -38.11
C VAL A 169 -9.46 20.37 -37.48
N PRO A 170 -8.15 20.13 -37.18
CA PRO A 170 -7.59 19.39 -36.05
C PRO A 170 -6.75 20.30 -35.14
N SER A 171 -6.85 20.18 -33.82
CA SER A 171 -5.73 20.50 -32.93
C SER A 171 -6.06 20.04 -31.51
N VAL A 172 -5.00 19.76 -30.75
CA VAL A 172 -4.97 19.72 -29.28
C VAL A 172 -5.30 18.38 -28.62
N MET A 173 -4.26 17.79 -28.00
CA MET A 173 -4.40 16.93 -26.82
C MET A 173 -5.28 17.61 -25.77
N PRO A 174 -6.32 16.97 -25.22
CA PRO A 174 -6.76 17.34 -23.88
C PRO A 174 -5.83 16.67 -22.85
N PRO A 175 -5.17 17.43 -21.98
CA PRO A 175 -4.60 16.88 -20.76
C PRO A 175 -5.74 16.34 -19.89
N CYS A 176 -5.54 15.15 -19.31
CA CYS A 176 -6.45 14.63 -18.30
C CYS A 176 -6.62 15.65 -17.16
N PRO A 177 -7.86 15.94 -16.72
CA PRO A 177 -8.11 16.88 -15.65
C PRO A 177 -7.60 16.29 -14.33
N ASN A 178 -6.60 16.98 -13.76
CA ASN A 178 -6.18 16.86 -12.38
C ASN A 178 -7.38 17.03 -11.43
N SER A 179 -7.85 15.94 -10.83
CA SER A 179 -8.55 15.94 -9.54
C SER A 179 -8.65 14.49 -9.04
N LEU A 180 -7.86 13.97 -8.10
CA LEU A 180 -6.90 14.52 -7.15
C LEU A 180 -5.54 13.84 -7.38
N GLY A 181 -4.53 14.63 -7.75
CA GLY A 181 -3.16 14.17 -7.86
C GLY A 181 -2.52 13.94 -6.49
N ALA A 182 -2.11 12.70 -6.24
CA ALA A 182 -0.98 12.40 -5.38
C ALA A 182 -0.33 11.14 -5.95
N ALA A 183 0.77 11.32 -6.68
CA ALA A 183 1.67 10.21 -6.95
C ALA A 183 2.15 9.64 -5.59
N PRO A 184 2.41 8.32 -5.47
CA PRO A 184 2.97 7.77 -4.25
C PRO A 184 4.28 8.49 -3.93
N SER A 185 4.27 9.33 -2.88
CA SER A 185 5.43 10.11 -2.45
C SER A 185 6.41 9.29 -1.63
N SER A 186 5.96 8.15 -1.09
CA SER A 186 6.82 7.15 -0.47
C SER A 186 7.49 6.25 -1.51
N PRO A 187 8.83 6.09 -1.50
CA PRO A 187 9.55 5.19 -2.41
C PRO A 187 9.14 3.73 -2.23
N VAL A 188 8.62 3.36 -1.05
CA VAL A 188 8.05 2.03 -0.80
C VAL A 188 6.80 1.81 -1.65
N CYS A 189 5.91 2.81 -1.74
CA CYS A 189 4.68 2.72 -2.55
C CYS A 189 5.00 2.62 -4.06
N GLY A 190 6.05 3.31 -4.52
CA GLY A 190 6.56 3.21 -5.88
C GLY A 190 7.14 1.84 -6.20
N ALA A 191 8.08 1.36 -5.37
CA ALA A 191 8.75 0.07 -5.55
C ALA A 191 7.78 -1.13 -5.46
N PHE A 192 6.73 -1.05 -4.64
CA PHE A 192 5.74 -2.13 -4.54
C PHE A 192 4.83 -2.24 -5.77
N SER A 193 4.59 -1.12 -6.46
CA SER A 193 3.81 -1.11 -7.69
C SER A 193 4.54 -1.79 -8.86
N GLU A 194 5.85 -2.03 -8.71
CA GLU A 194 6.73 -2.67 -9.70
C GLU A 194 7.08 -4.14 -9.36
N LEU A 195 6.59 -4.68 -8.24
CA LEU A 195 6.80 -6.09 -7.93
C LEU A 195 6.09 -6.98 -8.96
N PRO A 196 6.76 -8.03 -9.48
CA PRO A 196 6.16 -8.87 -10.51
C PRO A 196 4.88 -9.53 -9.98
N PRO A 197 3.88 -9.81 -10.85
CA PRO A 197 2.56 -10.32 -10.45
C PRO A 197 2.58 -11.69 -9.77
N HIS A 198 3.75 -12.32 -9.67
CA HIS A 198 3.99 -13.66 -9.12
C HIS A 198 4.72 -13.65 -7.76
N VAL A 199 4.87 -12.48 -7.14
CA VAL A 199 5.25 -12.33 -5.73
C VAL A 199 3.99 -12.14 -4.89
#